data_AF-A0A4U0H4V3-F1
#
_entry.id   AF-A0A4U0H4V3-F1
#
_cell.length_a   1.000
_cell.length_b   1.000
_cell.length_c   1.000
_cell.angle_alpha   90.00
_cell.angle_beta   90.00
_cell.angle_gamma   90.00
#
_symmetry.space_group_name_H-M   'P 1'
#
loop_
_entity.id
_entity.type
_entity.pdbx_description
1 polymer ?
#
loop_
_entity_poly.entity_id
_entity_poly.type
_entity_poly.pdbx_seq_one_letter_code
_entity_poly.pdbx_strand_id
1 'polypeptide(L)'
;MMNKLVLVLLLVTQSAVAAVRLPALIGDRMVLQRDIELKIWGWANVDEKVTVRFQGKYYYTEAGSDGKWMVTLPPKKAGGPYVMEINELAIRDVLIGDVWLCSGQSNMETPIERLVEQFPEIDVSNNHMIRYFKVPTQNTVEAIKEDIPRGGVWRSGIASDVMNWTALAYFYAQESYLHNGVPVGMLVSSLGGSAIESWISQEHLKEFPQLLVDQVALDSLRLIQSDKGAENWIKREWNDADWCTANVPGDWRRQGIEVRGVVYFRKEFEMPARMEGRHAKLYMGTMVDSDSVFINGHFVGATSYMYPPRKYHIPAGVLRAGKNNVTVRLRANSGNGSFVEDKIYRVKADDVEVDLTGEWKYKVGIDLAKAKRLSERLQRVKSAGSGLYNGMIYPLRDYGVKGVIWYQGESNTGQPQRYRAYLKTLINSWRTLLHQPNLPFLLVQLPNYMAKQDLPSESGWAGVREAQFKIAQEVAHTALAVTYDVGEWNDIHPLNKKDIAKRLFLGARKVAYGEHIVSDGPRYKNMEMEGNKIILSFTEVGGGLRSKGGAPLRHFAIAGEDKKFVWADAVIKGNTVVVSHPLVKPVAVRYGWSDNPEDANLINKEGLLASPFRTDNW
;
A
#
# COMPACT_ATOMS: atom_id res chain seq x y z
N MET A 1 -16.07 -47.25 58.40
CA MET A 1 -14.88 -47.13 57.52
C MET A 1 -15.35 -46.45 56.24
N MET A 2 -14.95 -45.21 56.01
CA MET A 2 -15.35 -44.44 54.82
C MET A 2 -14.08 -43.91 54.14
N ASN A 3 -13.90 -44.34 52.88
CA ASN A 3 -12.74 -44.10 52.04
C ASN A 3 -12.47 -42.60 51.82
N LYS A 4 -11.23 -42.17 52.10
CA LYS A 4 -10.71 -40.87 51.66
C LYS A 4 -10.17 -41.01 50.24
N LEU A 5 -10.89 -40.43 49.27
CA LEU A 5 -10.39 -40.23 47.92
C LEU A 5 -9.61 -38.90 47.90
N VAL A 6 -8.29 -38.95 47.79
CA VAL A 6 -7.43 -37.77 47.59
C VAL A 6 -7.39 -37.48 46.09
N LEU A 7 -8.05 -36.39 45.68
CA LEU A 7 -8.00 -35.90 44.31
C LEU A 7 -6.79 -34.97 44.16
N VAL A 8 -5.71 -35.48 43.56
CA VAL A 8 -4.53 -34.69 43.19
C VAL A 8 -4.86 -33.92 41.91
N LEU A 9 -5.00 -32.59 42.01
CA LEU A 9 -5.15 -31.70 40.86
C LEU A 9 -3.78 -31.51 40.21
N LEU A 10 -3.53 -32.17 39.07
CA LEU A 10 -2.41 -31.82 38.19
C LEU A 10 -2.70 -30.46 37.55
N LEU A 11 -1.93 -29.42 37.94
CA LEU A 11 -1.81 -28.20 37.15
C LEU A 11 -1.00 -28.51 35.90
N VAL A 12 -1.69 -28.74 34.78
CA VAL A 12 -1.08 -28.71 33.45
C VAL A 12 -0.83 -27.25 33.10
N THR A 13 0.39 -26.77 33.30
CA THR A 13 0.86 -25.52 32.72
C THR A 13 0.93 -25.73 31.21
N GLN A 14 -0.07 -25.24 30.46
CA GLN A 14 0.08 -25.08 29.02
C GLN A 14 1.15 -24.02 28.80
N SER A 15 2.37 -24.44 28.48
CA SER A 15 3.36 -23.58 27.85
C SER A 15 2.75 -23.12 26.53
N ALA A 16 2.28 -21.88 26.46
CA ALA A 16 1.94 -21.25 25.20
C ALA A 16 3.26 -21.08 24.43
N VAL A 17 3.65 -22.08 23.65
CA VAL A 17 4.75 -21.97 22.68
C VAL A 17 4.20 -21.12 21.54
N ALA A 18 4.30 -19.81 21.66
CA ALA A 18 3.97 -18.94 20.53
C ALA A 18 5.05 -19.14 19.48
N ALA A 19 4.67 -19.67 18.31
CA ALA A 19 5.60 -20.05 17.25
C ALA A 19 6.09 -18.84 16.45
N VAL A 20 7.29 -18.96 15.88
CA VAL A 20 7.80 -18.08 14.82
C VAL A 20 6.73 -17.83 13.76
N ARG A 21 6.50 -16.55 13.44
CA ARG A 21 5.58 -16.09 12.39
C ARG A 21 6.37 -15.44 11.26
N LEU A 22 6.10 -15.87 10.03
CA LEU A 22 6.71 -15.32 8.83
C LEU A 22 5.78 -14.32 8.14
N PRO A 23 6.33 -13.30 7.44
CA PRO A 23 5.55 -12.48 6.51
C PRO A 23 5.07 -13.35 5.34
N ALA A 24 3.95 -13.00 4.72
CA ALA A 24 3.40 -13.82 3.62
C ALA A 24 4.30 -13.89 2.36
N LEU A 25 5.27 -12.98 2.22
CA LEU A 25 6.30 -13.03 1.17
C LEU A 25 7.31 -14.18 1.36
N ILE A 26 7.54 -14.60 2.60
CA ILE A 26 8.45 -15.68 2.95
C ILE A 26 7.60 -16.94 3.11
N GLY A 27 7.43 -17.67 2.02
CA GLY A 27 6.52 -18.81 1.93
C GLY A 27 6.86 -19.71 0.75
N ASP A 28 6.12 -20.81 0.62
CA ASP A 28 6.35 -21.82 -0.41
C ASP A 28 6.35 -21.19 -1.81
N ARG A 29 7.15 -21.75 -2.72
CA ARG A 29 7.25 -21.33 -4.13
C ARG A 29 7.86 -19.94 -4.37
N MET A 30 8.41 -19.29 -3.34
CA MET A 30 9.01 -17.97 -3.48
C MET A 30 10.26 -17.96 -4.37
N VAL A 31 10.63 -16.77 -4.86
CA VAL A 31 11.88 -16.53 -5.59
C VAL A 31 12.71 -15.49 -4.85
N LEU A 32 13.87 -15.87 -4.35
CA LEU A 32 14.82 -14.96 -3.73
C LEU A 32 15.73 -14.34 -4.81
N GLN A 33 16.04 -13.04 -4.69
CA GLN A 33 16.89 -12.33 -5.65
C GLN A 33 18.34 -12.85 -5.61
N ARG A 34 18.86 -13.28 -6.76
CA ARG A 34 20.25 -13.74 -6.89
C ARG A 34 21.28 -12.61 -6.74
N ASP A 35 22.52 -13.01 -6.46
CA ASP A 35 23.73 -12.18 -6.48
C ASP A 35 23.72 -10.97 -5.51
N ILE A 36 22.84 -10.97 -4.51
CA ILE A 36 22.80 -10.00 -3.41
C ILE A 36 22.65 -10.71 -2.06
N GLU A 37 22.93 -10.01 -0.97
CA GLU A 37 22.58 -10.49 0.37
C GLU A 37 21.06 -10.67 0.51
N LEU A 38 20.63 -11.77 1.11
CA LEU A 38 19.23 -12.14 1.25
C LEU A 38 18.79 -11.98 2.69
N LYS A 39 17.80 -11.13 2.93
CA LYS A 39 17.17 -11.01 4.25
C LYS A 39 16.06 -12.04 4.38
N ILE A 40 16.07 -12.77 5.50
CA ILE A 40 14.95 -13.59 5.96
C ILE A 40 14.54 -13.06 7.32
N TRP A 41 13.26 -12.73 7.49
CA TRP A 41 12.77 -12.04 8.67
C TRP A 41 11.40 -12.55 9.09
N GLY A 42 11.00 -12.18 10.30
CA GLY A 42 9.69 -12.49 10.83
C GLY A 42 9.49 -11.94 12.22
N TRP A 43 8.56 -12.55 12.94
CA TRP A 43 8.23 -12.24 14.32
C TRP A 43 8.33 -13.50 15.18
N ALA A 44 8.68 -13.33 16.45
CA ALA A 44 8.70 -14.39 17.46
C ALA A 44 8.53 -13.75 18.85
N ASN A 45 8.51 -14.54 19.92
CA ASN A 45 8.54 -13.96 21.27
C ASN A 45 9.87 -13.25 21.50
N VAL A 46 9.88 -12.23 22.38
CA VAL A 46 11.14 -11.58 22.80
C VAL A 46 12.11 -12.63 23.32
N ASP A 47 13.37 -12.54 22.89
CA ASP A 47 14.46 -13.46 23.22
C ASP A 47 14.26 -14.91 22.71
N GLU A 48 13.32 -15.12 21.78
CA GLU A 48 13.15 -16.42 21.12
C GLU A 48 14.25 -16.66 20.08
N LYS A 49 14.98 -17.76 20.24
CA LYS A 49 16.02 -18.18 19.31
C LYS A 49 15.42 -18.67 17.99
N VAL A 50 15.92 -18.15 16.89
CA VAL A 50 15.52 -18.53 15.53
C VAL A 50 16.71 -19.11 14.79
N THR A 51 16.53 -20.31 14.24
CA THR A 51 17.50 -20.98 13.39
C THR A 51 16.94 -21.08 11.98
N VAL A 52 17.70 -20.57 11.01
CA VAL A 52 17.41 -20.72 9.58
C VAL A 52 18.40 -21.69 8.98
N ARG A 53 17.91 -22.75 8.33
CA ARG A 53 18.71 -23.68 7.53
C ARG A 53 18.40 -23.50 6.06
N PHE A 54 19.42 -23.20 5.26
CA PHE A 54 19.26 -23.05 3.82
C PHE A 54 20.50 -23.55 3.07
N GLN A 55 20.28 -24.43 2.10
CA GLN A 55 21.35 -25.08 1.31
C GLN A 55 22.46 -25.71 2.19
N GLY A 56 22.06 -26.43 3.23
CA GLY A 56 22.98 -27.13 4.14
C GLY A 56 23.73 -26.25 5.15
N LYS A 57 23.50 -24.93 5.15
CA LYS A 57 24.09 -23.99 6.12
C LYS A 57 23.07 -23.55 7.16
N TYR A 58 23.55 -23.36 8.39
CA TYR A 58 22.77 -22.86 9.51
C TYR A 58 23.11 -21.40 9.77
N TYR A 59 22.08 -20.62 10.08
CA TYR A 59 22.18 -19.22 10.48
C TYR A 59 21.32 -19.04 11.73
N TYR A 60 21.82 -18.25 12.68
CA TYR A 60 21.20 -18.09 13.99
C TYR A 60 20.91 -16.61 14.23
N THR A 61 19.76 -16.34 14.83
CA THR A 61 19.36 -15.02 15.29
C THR A 61 18.40 -15.17 16.48
N GLU A 62 17.98 -14.07 17.05
CA GLU A 62 17.07 -14.02 18.18
C GLU A 62 16.11 -12.85 17.99
N ALA A 63 14.86 -13.01 18.41
CA ALA A 63 13.89 -11.93 18.32
C ALA A 63 14.18 -10.85 19.36
N GLY A 64 14.26 -9.61 18.89
CA GLY A 64 14.52 -8.46 19.74
C GLY A 64 13.34 -8.10 20.64
N SER A 65 13.50 -7.03 21.42
CA SER A 65 12.47 -6.52 22.33
C SER A 65 11.17 -6.08 21.63
N ASP A 66 11.21 -5.84 20.31
CA ASP A 66 10.04 -5.53 19.48
C ASP A 66 9.38 -6.78 18.88
N GLY A 67 9.87 -7.98 19.24
CA GLY A 67 9.40 -9.26 18.74
C GLY A 67 9.77 -9.53 17.28
N LYS A 68 10.64 -8.72 16.65
CA LYS A 68 11.12 -8.93 15.27
C LYS A 68 12.46 -9.65 15.29
N TRP A 69 12.70 -10.47 14.26
CA TRP A 69 14.00 -11.08 14.01
C TRP A 69 14.34 -10.99 12.53
N MET A 70 15.64 -11.00 12.23
CA MET A 70 16.16 -11.05 10.86
C MET A 70 17.48 -11.82 10.85
N VAL A 71 17.72 -12.52 9.74
CA VAL A 71 19.03 -13.06 9.40
C VAL A 71 19.38 -12.70 7.95
N THR A 72 20.67 -12.45 7.72
CA THR A 72 21.19 -12.15 6.39
C THR A 72 21.96 -13.37 5.87
N LEU A 73 21.54 -13.88 4.71
CA LEU A 73 22.24 -14.95 4.00
C LEU A 73 23.19 -14.33 2.97
N PRO A 74 24.38 -14.92 2.74
CA PRO A 74 25.31 -14.43 1.74
C PRO A 74 24.74 -14.59 0.33
N PRO A 75 25.26 -13.82 -0.66
CA PRO A 75 24.82 -13.89 -2.05
C PRO A 75 24.78 -15.30 -2.62
N LYS A 76 23.71 -15.56 -3.39
CA LYS A 76 23.45 -16.88 -3.98
C LYS A 76 23.35 -16.81 -5.49
N LYS A 77 23.84 -17.86 -6.15
CA LYS A 77 23.65 -18.08 -7.58
C LYS A 77 22.24 -18.59 -7.87
N ALA A 78 21.78 -18.34 -9.09
CA ALA A 78 20.49 -18.80 -9.56
C ALA A 78 20.36 -20.33 -9.47
N GLY A 79 19.15 -20.82 -9.20
CA GLY A 79 18.86 -22.25 -9.15
C GLY A 79 17.68 -22.59 -8.23
N GLY A 80 17.59 -23.86 -7.87
CA GLY A 80 16.48 -24.44 -7.10
C GLY A 80 15.74 -25.52 -7.93
N PRO A 81 14.65 -26.07 -7.40
CA PRO A 81 14.03 -25.74 -6.12
C PRO A 81 14.85 -26.19 -4.91
N TYR A 82 14.83 -25.38 -3.85
CA TYR A 82 15.42 -25.68 -2.55
C TYR A 82 14.34 -25.76 -1.46
N VAL A 83 14.74 -26.27 -0.30
CA VAL A 83 13.96 -26.18 0.95
C VAL A 83 14.71 -25.26 1.91
N MET A 84 13.98 -24.36 2.55
CA MET A 84 14.45 -23.53 3.66
C MET A 84 13.69 -23.94 4.92
N GLU A 85 14.41 -24.17 6.01
CA GLU A 85 13.80 -24.47 7.30
C GLU A 85 14.02 -23.31 8.26
N ILE A 86 13.00 -22.94 9.01
CA ILE A 86 13.03 -21.86 10.01
C ILE A 86 12.38 -22.42 11.28
N ASN A 87 13.21 -22.77 12.26
CA ASN A 87 12.80 -23.61 13.39
C ASN A 87 12.03 -24.86 12.88
N GLU A 88 10.77 -25.02 13.27
CA GLU A 88 9.90 -26.16 12.87
C GLU A 88 9.19 -25.94 11.51
N LEU A 89 9.32 -24.74 10.91
CA LEU A 89 8.68 -24.42 9.63
C LEU A 89 9.55 -24.86 8.46
N ALA A 90 8.95 -25.50 7.46
CA ALA A 90 9.61 -25.84 6.21
C ALA A 90 8.97 -25.08 5.04
N ILE A 91 9.76 -24.23 4.39
CA ILE A 91 9.40 -23.51 3.17
C ILE A 91 9.96 -24.29 1.99
N ARG A 92 9.08 -24.70 1.08
CA ARG A 92 9.38 -25.61 -0.02
C ARG A 92 9.38 -24.87 -1.36
N ASP A 93 10.06 -25.46 -2.34
CA ASP A 93 10.10 -24.94 -3.71
C ASP A 93 10.66 -23.50 -3.79
N VAL A 94 11.73 -23.24 -3.03
CA VAL A 94 12.40 -21.93 -3.04
C VAL A 94 13.33 -21.85 -4.24
N LEU A 95 13.09 -20.88 -5.12
CA LEU A 95 13.98 -20.56 -6.24
C LEU A 95 14.89 -19.38 -5.90
N ILE A 96 16.02 -19.30 -6.59
CA ILE A 96 16.92 -18.15 -6.57
C ILE A 96 17.03 -17.64 -8.00
N GLY A 97 16.72 -16.37 -8.24
CA GLY A 97 16.51 -15.84 -9.59
C GLY A 97 16.45 -14.32 -9.65
N ASP A 98 15.94 -13.77 -10.76
CA ASP A 98 15.71 -12.35 -10.91
C ASP A 98 14.28 -11.99 -10.47
N VAL A 99 14.16 -11.12 -9.47
CA VAL A 99 12.88 -10.69 -8.90
C VAL A 99 12.55 -9.28 -9.35
N TRP A 100 11.38 -9.08 -9.93
CA TRP A 100 10.92 -7.79 -10.44
C TRP A 100 9.69 -7.30 -9.66
N LEU A 101 9.73 -6.04 -9.22
CA LEU A 101 8.57 -5.38 -8.62
C LEU A 101 7.76 -4.66 -9.71
N CYS A 102 6.60 -5.20 -10.05
CA CYS A 102 5.63 -4.57 -10.93
C CYS A 102 4.64 -3.73 -10.15
N SER A 103 4.47 -2.47 -10.55
CA SER A 103 3.52 -1.57 -9.92
C SER A 103 2.87 -0.61 -10.90
N GLY A 104 1.78 0.00 -10.44
CA GLY A 104 1.04 1.02 -11.16
C GLY A 104 -0.46 0.85 -10.97
N GLN A 105 -1.21 1.20 -12.01
CA GLN A 105 -2.68 1.19 -11.96
C GLN A 105 -3.30 0.10 -12.83
N SER A 106 -4.52 0.33 -13.33
CA SER A 106 -5.36 -0.68 -14.01
C SER A 106 -4.69 -1.34 -15.21
N ASN A 107 -3.80 -0.64 -15.92
CA ASN A 107 -3.02 -1.21 -17.02
C ASN A 107 -1.95 -2.23 -16.57
N MET A 108 -1.49 -2.14 -15.31
CA MET A 108 -0.69 -3.17 -14.65
C MET A 108 -1.58 -4.28 -14.06
N GLU A 109 -2.90 -4.11 -13.98
CA GLU A 109 -3.84 -5.10 -13.43
C GLU A 109 -4.56 -5.94 -14.48
N THR A 110 -4.42 -5.64 -15.78
CA THR A 110 -5.09 -6.36 -16.86
C THR A 110 -4.82 -7.88 -16.74
N PRO A 111 -5.84 -8.70 -16.46
CA PRO A 111 -5.64 -10.13 -16.26
C PRO A 111 -5.39 -10.84 -17.59
N ILE A 112 -4.67 -11.95 -17.53
CA ILE A 112 -4.41 -12.83 -18.68
C ILE A 112 -5.71 -13.31 -19.34
N GLU A 113 -6.76 -13.58 -18.55
CA GLU A 113 -8.05 -14.05 -19.06
C GLU A 113 -8.62 -13.16 -20.18
N ARG A 114 -8.35 -11.83 -20.16
CA ARG A 114 -8.79 -10.91 -21.22
C ARG A 114 -8.03 -11.06 -22.53
N LEU A 115 -6.92 -11.79 -22.53
CA LEU A 115 -5.94 -11.86 -23.62
C LEU A 115 -5.84 -13.25 -24.26
N VAL A 116 -6.47 -14.27 -23.69
CA VAL A 116 -6.33 -15.67 -24.14
C VAL A 116 -6.73 -15.88 -25.60
N GLU A 117 -7.77 -15.16 -26.08
CA GLU A 117 -8.20 -15.24 -27.47
C GLU A 117 -7.14 -14.68 -28.44
N GLN A 118 -6.40 -13.65 -28.03
CA GLN A 118 -5.35 -13.03 -28.82
C GLN A 118 -4.02 -13.82 -28.73
N PHE A 119 -3.79 -14.50 -27.62
CA PHE A 119 -2.53 -15.19 -27.30
C PHE A 119 -2.81 -16.62 -26.77
N PRO A 120 -3.19 -17.56 -27.66
CA PRO A 120 -3.56 -18.92 -27.27
C PRO A 120 -2.39 -19.72 -26.67
N GLU A 121 -1.14 -19.27 -26.83
CA GLU A 121 0.01 -19.90 -26.18
C GLU A 121 -0.01 -19.83 -24.64
N ILE A 122 -0.89 -19.00 -24.06
CA ILE A 122 -1.04 -18.91 -22.61
C ILE A 122 -1.70 -20.16 -22.02
N ASP A 123 -2.68 -20.74 -22.73
CA ASP A 123 -3.46 -21.90 -22.26
C ASP A 123 -2.61 -23.16 -22.08
N VAL A 124 -1.44 -23.21 -22.71
CA VAL A 124 -0.50 -24.33 -22.64
C VAL A 124 0.76 -24.03 -21.83
N SER A 125 0.81 -22.89 -21.13
CA SER A 125 1.99 -22.49 -20.35
C SER A 125 2.28 -23.47 -19.20
N ASN A 126 3.52 -23.93 -19.10
CA ASN A 126 3.96 -24.87 -18.06
C ASN A 126 5.36 -24.54 -17.52
N ASN A 127 5.64 -23.25 -17.30
CA ASN A 127 6.97 -22.81 -16.87
C ASN A 127 7.05 -22.68 -15.34
N HIS A 128 7.51 -23.74 -14.68
CA HIS A 128 7.74 -23.76 -13.24
C HIS A 128 8.94 -22.91 -12.77
N MET A 129 9.69 -22.28 -13.65
CA MET A 129 10.78 -21.38 -13.25
C MET A 129 10.30 -19.92 -13.14
N ILE A 130 9.04 -19.65 -13.47
CA ILE A 130 8.39 -18.36 -13.28
C ILE A 130 7.44 -18.45 -12.09
N ARG A 131 7.49 -17.43 -11.23
CA ARG A 131 6.65 -17.29 -10.04
C ARG A 131 6.02 -15.91 -9.98
N TYR A 132 4.85 -15.83 -9.36
CA TYR A 132 4.09 -14.59 -9.23
C TYR A 132 3.52 -14.45 -7.83
N PHE A 133 3.56 -13.24 -7.31
CA PHE A 133 2.94 -12.87 -6.04
C PHE A 133 2.17 -11.56 -6.23
N LYS A 134 0.84 -11.59 -6.08
CA LYS A 134 0.04 -10.36 -6.01
C LYS A 134 -0.04 -9.89 -4.56
N VAL A 135 0.42 -8.67 -4.31
CA VAL A 135 0.23 -7.99 -3.03
C VAL A 135 -1.25 -7.66 -2.87
N PRO A 136 -1.92 -8.13 -1.80
CA PRO A 136 -3.30 -7.77 -1.53
C PRO A 136 -3.44 -6.26 -1.31
N THR A 137 -4.55 -5.69 -1.79
CA THR A 137 -4.80 -4.25 -1.70
C THR A 137 -4.88 -3.80 -0.24
N GLN A 138 -4.06 -2.82 0.12
CA GLN A 138 -4.11 -2.15 1.41
C GLN A 138 -3.77 -0.67 1.25
N ASN A 139 -4.80 0.17 1.30
CA ASN A 139 -4.63 1.62 1.21
C ASN A 139 -4.82 2.24 2.60
N THR A 140 -3.73 2.68 3.22
CA THR A 140 -3.73 3.23 4.58
C THR A 140 -2.90 4.49 4.67
N VAL A 141 -3.58 5.64 4.51
CA VAL A 141 -2.93 6.96 4.58
C VAL A 141 -2.38 7.24 5.98
N GLU A 142 -3.00 6.67 7.01
CA GLU A 142 -2.71 7.03 8.39
C GLU A 142 -1.43 6.40 8.92
N ALA A 143 -1.12 5.17 8.50
CA ALA A 143 -0.03 4.39 9.06
C ALA A 143 0.64 3.52 8.01
N ILE A 144 1.96 3.46 8.12
CA ILE A 144 2.77 2.41 7.52
C ILE A 144 2.36 1.05 8.09
N LYS A 145 2.38 0.03 7.23
CA LYS A 145 2.13 -1.36 7.61
C LYS A 145 3.42 -2.14 7.51
N GLU A 146 3.68 -2.92 8.56
CA GLU A 146 4.91 -3.71 8.68
C GLU A 146 4.87 -5.00 7.85
N ASP A 147 3.67 -5.49 7.55
CA ASP A 147 3.39 -6.75 6.87
C ASP A 147 2.26 -6.52 5.86
N ILE A 148 2.24 -7.33 4.81
CA ILE A 148 1.15 -7.35 3.85
C ILE A 148 -0.10 -8.01 4.46
N PRO A 149 -1.32 -7.68 4.00
CA PRO A 149 -2.52 -8.39 4.45
C PRO A 149 -2.44 -9.89 4.15
N ARG A 150 -3.15 -10.68 4.95
CA ARG A 150 -3.33 -12.12 4.68
C ARG A 150 -3.97 -12.32 3.30
N GLY A 151 -3.57 -13.39 2.61
CA GLY A 151 -4.14 -13.80 1.32
C GLY A 151 -3.18 -13.73 0.14
N GLY A 152 -2.04 -13.04 0.29
CA GLY A 152 -0.95 -13.10 -0.70
C GLY A 152 -0.24 -14.45 -0.65
N VAL A 153 -0.08 -15.09 -1.81
CA VAL A 153 0.62 -16.38 -1.95
C VAL A 153 1.41 -16.40 -3.25
N TRP A 154 2.55 -17.09 -3.24
CA TRP A 154 3.34 -17.34 -4.45
C TRP A 154 2.69 -18.42 -5.31
N ARG A 155 2.58 -18.17 -6.61
CA ARG A 155 2.02 -19.08 -7.62
C ARG A 155 3.04 -19.46 -8.67
N SER A 156 2.85 -20.61 -9.31
CA SER A 156 3.70 -21.12 -10.40
C SER A 156 3.16 -20.67 -11.76
N GLY A 157 4.05 -20.43 -12.73
CA GLY A 157 3.71 -20.08 -14.11
C GLY A 157 3.14 -21.23 -14.94
N ILE A 158 2.17 -21.95 -14.39
CA ILE A 158 1.43 -23.03 -15.06
C ILE A 158 0.03 -22.57 -15.44
N ALA A 159 -0.52 -23.13 -16.51
CA ALA A 159 -1.80 -22.73 -17.12
C ALA A 159 -2.94 -22.56 -16.08
N SER A 160 -3.07 -23.48 -15.13
CA SER A 160 -4.13 -23.43 -14.10
C SER A 160 -4.01 -22.25 -13.12
N ASP A 161 -2.81 -21.70 -12.95
CA ASP A 161 -2.53 -20.61 -12.00
C ASP A 161 -2.48 -19.22 -12.66
N VAL A 162 -2.15 -19.15 -13.95
CA VAL A 162 -1.80 -17.87 -14.61
C VAL A 162 -3.00 -17.02 -15.03
N MET A 163 -4.22 -17.56 -15.15
CA MET A 163 -5.37 -16.82 -15.71
C MET A 163 -5.68 -15.49 -15.00
N ASN A 164 -5.49 -15.44 -13.69
CA ASN A 164 -5.70 -14.24 -12.86
C ASN A 164 -4.43 -13.40 -12.66
N TRP A 165 -3.31 -13.75 -13.32
CA TRP A 165 -2.09 -12.97 -13.25
C TRP A 165 -2.22 -11.74 -14.14
N THR A 166 -1.41 -10.74 -13.83
CA THR A 166 -1.30 -9.57 -14.69
C THR A 166 -0.54 -9.92 -15.96
N ALA A 167 -1.16 -9.64 -17.11
CA ALA A 167 -0.65 -10.05 -18.41
C ALA A 167 0.76 -9.50 -18.71
N LEU A 168 1.02 -8.24 -18.34
CA LEU A 168 2.33 -7.63 -18.55
C LEU A 168 3.42 -8.34 -17.74
N ALA A 169 3.16 -8.66 -16.47
CA ALA A 169 4.14 -9.34 -15.63
C ALA A 169 4.44 -10.75 -16.17
N TYR A 170 3.42 -11.46 -16.65
CA TYR A 170 3.59 -12.76 -17.28
C TYR A 170 4.46 -12.70 -18.54
N PHE A 171 4.12 -11.84 -19.51
CA PHE A 171 4.89 -11.75 -20.76
C PHE A 171 6.32 -11.26 -20.50
N TYR A 172 6.52 -10.34 -19.56
CA TYR A 172 7.86 -9.90 -19.18
C TYR A 172 8.68 -11.03 -18.55
N ALA A 173 8.07 -11.84 -17.67
CA ALA A 173 8.74 -12.98 -17.07
C ALA A 173 9.12 -14.04 -18.10
N GLN A 174 8.25 -14.32 -19.07
CA GLN A 174 8.54 -15.23 -20.19
C GLN A 174 9.73 -14.72 -21.02
N GLU A 175 9.71 -13.45 -21.42
CA GLU A 175 10.82 -12.84 -22.18
C GLU A 175 12.14 -12.89 -21.40
N SER A 176 12.10 -12.52 -20.12
CA SER A 176 13.29 -12.54 -19.24
C SER A 176 13.83 -13.95 -19.03
N TYR A 177 12.95 -14.94 -18.85
CA TYR A 177 13.36 -16.34 -18.69
C TYR A 177 13.92 -16.92 -19.98
N LEU A 178 13.26 -16.70 -21.12
CA LEU A 178 13.70 -17.18 -22.44
C LEU A 178 15.09 -16.66 -22.80
N HIS A 179 15.38 -15.39 -22.47
CA HIS A 179 16.68 -14.79 -22.76
C HIS A 179 17.78 -15.25 -21.79
N ASN A 180 17.48 -15.33 -20.49
CA ASN A 180 18.52 -15.55 -19.47
C ASN A 180 18.65 -17.00 -18.98
N GLY A 181 17.62 -17.82 -19.12
CA GLY A 181 17.55 -19.16 -18.51
C GLY A 181 17.55 -19.14 -16.96
N VAL A 182 17.18 -18.01 -16.36
CA VAL A 182 17.24 -17.76 -14.90
C VAL A 182 15.82 -17.69 -14.33
N PRO A 183 15.54 -18.31 -13.16
CA PRO A 183 14.22 -18.24 -12.55
C PRO A 183 13.74 -16.79 -12.37
N VAL A 184 12.45 -16.53 -12.54
CA VAL A 184 11.91 -15.16 -12.47
C VAL A 184 10.78 -15.08 -11.45
N GLY A 185 10.89 -14.13 -10.53
CA GLY A 185 9.84 -13.80 -9.56
C GLY A 185 9.19 -12.47 -9.89
N MET A 186 7.87 -12.45 -10.04
CA MET A 186 7.10 -11.23 -10.28
C MET A 186 6.33 -10.83 -9.01
N LEU A 187 6.81 -9.80 -8.30
CA LEU A 187 6.10 -9.18 -7.20
C LEU A 187 5.19 -8.09 -7.76
N VAL A 188 3.87 -8.25 -7.67
CA VAL A 188 2.92 -7.33 -8.28
C VAL A 188 2.16 -6.57 -7.20
N SER A 189 2.43 -5.28 -7.10
CA SER A 189 1.75 -4.34 -6.20
C SER A 189 1.11 -3.24 -7.05
N SER A 190 -0.16 -3.40 -7.41
CA SER A 190 -0.88 -2.48 -8.29
C SER A 190 -2.32 -2.28 -7.84
N LEU A 191 -2.90 -1.14 -8.20
CA LEU A 191 -4.30 -0.82 -7.92
C LEU A 191 -4.92 0.10 -8.99
N GLY A 192 -5.99 -0.36 -9.62
CA GLY A 192 -6.77 0.40 -10.60
C GLY A 192 -7.23 1.77 -10.10
N GLY A 193 -7.16 2.76 -10.99
CA GLY A 193 -7.58 4.13 -10.70
C GLY A 193 -6.64 4.94 -9.79
N SER A 194 -5.58 4.33 -9.23
CA SER A 194 -4.66 5.04 -8.35
C SER A 194 -3.88 6.16 -9.07
N ALA A 195 -3.73 7.30 -8.41
CA ALA A 195 -2.82 8.36 -8.81
C ALA A 195 -1.41 8.15 -8.22
N ILE A 196 -0.38 8.68 -8.86
CA ILE A 196 1.04 8.44 -8.50
C ILE A 196 1.39 8.85 -7.07
N GLU A 197 0.80 9.93 -6.56
CA GLU A 197 1.04 10.45 -5.20
C GLU A 197 0.72 9.44 -4.09
N SER A 198 -0.22 8.52 -4.32
CA SER A 198 -0.56 7.46 -3.37
C SER A 198 0.58 6.46 -3.15
N TRP A 199 1.55 6.40 -4.07
CA TRP A 199 2.66 5.45 -4.10
C TRP A 199 3.99 6.04 -3.61
N ILE A 200 4.00 7.27 -3.13
CA ILE A 200 5.19 7.99 -2.65
C ILE A 200 5.12 8.11 -1.13
N SER A 201 6.23 7.95 -0.42
CA SER A 201 6.27 8.15 1.04
C SER A 201 5.97 9.60 1.46
N GLN A 202 5.42 9.79 2.66
CA GLN A 202 5.18 11.13 3.22
C GLN A 202 6.48 11.92 3.38
N GLU A 203 7.59 11.24 3.67
CA GLU A 203 8.90 11.87 3.76
C GLU A 203 9.32 12.55 2.46
N HIS A 204 9.08 11.89 1.32
CA HIS A 204 9.46 12.42 0.01
C HIS A 204 8.39 13.35 -0.57
N LEU A 205 7.16 13.33 -0.03
CA LEU A 205 6.09 14.27 -0.41
C LEU A 205 6.23 15.66 0.25
N LYS A 206 7.26 15.92 1.06
CA LYS A 206 7.48 17.22 1.72
C LYS A 206 7.56 18.40 0.75
N GLU A 207 8.00 18.18 -0.49
CA GLU A 207 8.03 19.19 -1.55
C GLU A 207 6.63 19.54 -2.10
N PHE A 208 5.59 18.78 -1.72
CA PHE A 208 4.21 18.93 -2.17
C PHE A 208 3.27 19.04 -0.97
N PRO A 209 3.25 20.19 -0.25
CA PRO A 209 2.50 20.33 1.01
C PRO A 209 1.02 19.95 0.94
N GLN A 210 0.38 20.11 -0.23
CA GLN A 210 -1.00 19.71 -0.47
C GLN A 210 -1.27 18.20 -0.40
N LEU A 211 -0.22 17.38 -0.48
CA LEU A 211 -0.25 15.92 -0.41
C LEU A 211 0.16 15.38 0.97
N LEU A 212 0.54 16.28 1.89
CA LEU A 212 0.94 15.89 3.24
C LEU A 212 -0.27 15.60 4.12
N VAL A 213 -0.10 14.60 4.97
CA VAL A 213 -1.08 14.21 5.98
C VAL A 213 -1.02 15.16 7.17
N ASP A 214 -2.16 15.62 7.66
CA ASP A 214 -2.26 16.35 8.93
C ASP A 214 -2.04 15.39 10.11
N GLN A 215 -0.77 15.19 10.47
CA GLN A 215 -0.35 14.25 11.50
C GLN A 215 -0.97 14.59 12.87
N VAL A 216 -1.14 15.88 13.18
CA VAL A 216 -1.77 16.34 14.43
C VAL A 216 -3.23 15.92 14.48
N ALA A 217 -3.96 16.05 13.37
CA ALA A 217 -5.34 15.58 13.28
C ALA A 217 -5.43 14.05 13.40
N LEU A 218 -4.50 13.30 12.78
CA LEU A 218 -4.45 11.84 12.90
C LEU A 218 -4.14 11.36 14.32
N ASP A 219 -3.13 11.94 14.97
CA ASP A 219 -2.77 11.58 16.34
C ASP A 219 -3.91 11.92 17.30
N SER A 220 -4.59 13.05 17.07
CA SER A 220 -5.79 13.42 17.80
C SER A 220 -6.92 12.40 17.61
N LEU A 221 -7.14 11.89 16.39
CA LEU A 221 -8.11 10.82 16.15
C LEU A 221 -7.74 9.52 16.85
N ARG A 222 -6.48 9.07 16.73
CA ARG A 222 -6.01 7.84 17.38
C ARG A 222 -6.18 7.90 18.89
N LEU A 223 -5.83 9.03 19.48
CA LEU A 223 -5.95 9.26 20.91
C LEU A 223 -7.41 9.29 21.39
N ILE A 224 -8.35 9.71 20.55
CA ILE A 224 -9.79 9.67 20.85
C ILE A 224 -10.34 8.25 20.65
N GLN A 225 -9.82 7.49 19.69
CA GLN A 225 -10.24 6.10 19.44
C GLN A 225 -9.68 5.11 20.45
N SER A 226 -8.54 5.41 21.09
CA SER A 226 -8.02 4.63 22.23
C SER A 226 -8.78 4.97 23.50
N ASP A 227 -9.44 3.98 24.10
CA ASP A 227 -10.11 4.14 25.39
C ASP A 227 -9.10 4.27 26.53
N LYS A 228 -8.75 5.51 26.89
CA LYS A 228 -7.73 5.81 27.92
C LYS A 228 -8.02 5.19 29.29
N GLY A 229 -9.29 4.92 29.60
CA GLY A 229 -9.70 4.40 30.89
C GLY A 229 -9.61 2.88 31.02
N ALA A 230 -9.54 2.15 29.90
CA ALA A 230 -9.73 0.69 29.89
C ALA A 230 -8.67 -0.07 30.70
N GLU A 231 -7.44 0.44 30.78
CA GLU A 231 -6.34 -0.21 31.50
C GLU A 231 -6.03 0.43 32.86
N ASN A 232 -6.46 1.68 33.07
CA ASN A 232 -5.95 2.52 34.15
C ASN A 232 -7.02 2.96 35.15
N TRP A 233 -8.14 3.51 34.67
CA TRP A 233 -9.13 4.18 35.53
C TRP A 233 -10.00 3.21 36.33
N ILE A 234 -9.96 1.92 35.99
CA ILE A 234 -10.65 0.86 36.72
C ILE A 234 -9.92 0.44 37.99
N LYS A 235 -8.61 0.74 38.12
CA LYS A 235 -7.76 0.26 39.22
C LYS A 235 -8.28 0.73 40.58
N ARG A 236 -8.05 -0.07 41.63
CA ARG A 236 -8.51 0.28 42.98
C ARG A 236 -7.88 1.57 43.47
N GLU A 237 -6.56 1.69 43.38
CA GLU A 237 -5.79 2.82 43.91
C GLU A 237 -5.60 3.95 42.88
N TRP A 238 -6.53 4.11 41.94
CA TRP A 238 -6.44 5.20 40.96
C TRP A 238 -6.74 6.55 41.60
N ASN A 239 -5.88 7.55 41.36
CA ASN A 239 -6.12 8.92 41.80
C ASN A 239 -7.11 9.61 40.85
N ASP A 240 -8.33 9.85 41.34
CA ASP A 240 -9.42 10.52 40.61
C ASP A 240 -9.70 11.95 41.14
N ALA A 241 -8.73 12.60 41.79
CA ALA A 241 -8.90 13.96 42.30
C ALA A 241 -9.19 14.99 41.19
N ASP A 242 -8.76 14.74 39.96
CA ASP A 242 -8.96 15.64 38.81
C ASP A 242 -10.25 15.35 38.01
N TRP A 243 -11.10 14.45 38.48
CA TRP A 243 -12.35 14.09 37.81
C TRP A 243 -13.45 15.10 38.11
N CYS A 244 -14.31 15.35 37.13
CA CYS A 244 -15.52 16.16 37.33
C CYS A 244 -16.54 15.39 38.16
N THR A 245 -17.57 16.06 38.71
CA THR A 245 -18.62 15.39 39.49
C THR A 245 -19.97 15.40 38.78
N ALA A 246 -20.76 14.35 39.01
CA ALA A 246 -22.13 14.20 38.53
C ALA A 246 -22.93 13.35 39.53
N ASN A 247 -24.23 13.62 39.63
CA ASN A 247 -25.17 12.82 40.39
C ASN A 247 -25.57 11.54 39.66
N VAL A 248 -25.69 10.47 40.45
CA VAL A 248 -26.21 9.16 40.05
C VAL A 248 -27.35 8.78 41.01
N PRO A 249 -28.56 8.43 40.52
CA PRO A 249 -28.95 8.46 39.10
C PRO A 249 -28.96 9.89 38.52
N GLY A 250 -28.89 9.98 37.20
CA GLY A 250 -28.91 11.26 36.51
C GLY A 250 -28.62 11.13 35.01
N ASP A 251 -29.23 12.04 34.25
CA ASP A 251 -29.04 12.22 32.81
C ASP A 251 -27.77 13.03 32.52
N TRP A 252 -27.00 12.63 31.50
CA TRP A 252 -25.73 13.28 31.17
C TRP A 252 -25.90 14.75 30.75
N ARG A 253 -26.78 15.04 29.78
CA ARG A 253 -27.00 16.41 29.28
C ARG A 253 -27.54 17.36 30.33
N ARG A 254 -28.47 16.91 31.18
CA ARG A 254 -28.98 17.74 32.30
C ARG A 254 -27.87 18.13 33.28
N GLN A 255 -26.77 17.39 33.30
CA GLN A 255 -25.61 17.60 34.15
C GLN A 255 -24.41 18.19 33.41
N GLY A 256 -24.60 18.69 32.18
CA GLY A 256 -23.55 19.32 31.37
C GLY A 256 -22.58 18.36 30.68
N ILE A 257 -22.85 17.05 30.69
CA ILE A 257 -22.02 16.04 30.02
C ILE A 257 -22.46 15.92 28.56
N GLU A 258 -21.90 16.74 27.67
CA GLU A 258 -22.21 16.76 26.24
C GLU A 258 -21.35 15.80 25.40
N VAL A 259 -21.29 14.52 25.79
CA VAL A 259 -20.44 13.52 25.13
C VAL A 259 -21.28 12.48 24.38
N ARG A 260 -20.78 12.05 23.22
CA ARG A 260 -21.21 10.80 22.55
C ARG A 260 -20.04 9.83 22.63
N GLY A 261 -20.19 8.65 23.23
CA GLY A 261 -19.07 7.71 23.37
C GLY A 261 -19.02 7.06 24.75
N VAL A 262 -17.87 7.13 25.42
CA VAL A 262 -17.60 6.42 26.68
C VAL A 262 -17.27 7.41 27.79
N VAL A 263 -17.97 7.31 28.92
CA VAL A 263 -17.70 8.07 30.14
C VAL A 263 -17.54 7.07 31.29
N TYR A 264 -16.49 7.25 32.07
CA TYR A 264 -16.26 6.49 33.29
C TYR A 264 -16.87 7.24 34.46
N PHE A 265 -17.59 6.54 35.31
CA PHE A 265 -18.11 7.04 36.57
C PHE A 265 -17.49 6.23 37.69
N ARG A 266 -17.08 6.91 38.77
CA ARG A 266 -16.37 6.29 39.88
C ARG A 266 -16.89 6.80 41.21
N LYS A 267 -17.10 5.89 42.15
CA LYS A 267 -17.54 6.20 43.51
C LYS A 267 -16.86 5.30 44.53
N GLU A 268 -16.49 5.91 45.64
CA GLU A 268 -15.98 5.24 46.81
C GLU A 268 -17.12 4.90 47.77
N PHE A 269 -17.02 3.76 48.45
CA PHE A 269 -17.97 3.34 49.46
C PHE A 269 -17.28 2.54 50.56
N GLU A 270 -17.84 2.58 51.75
CA GLU A 270 -17.31 1.89 52.93
C GLU A 270 -17.99 0.54 53.13
N MET A 271 -17.24 -0.43 53.61
CA MET A 271 -17.72 -1.78 53.88
C MET A 271 -17.23 -2.25 55.26
N PRO A 272 -18.11 -2.75 56.15
CA PRO A 272 -17.68 -3.19 57.48
C PRO A 272 -16.72 -4.38 57.41
N ALA A 273 -15.81 -4.50 58.38
CA ALA A 273 -14.77 -5.52 58.39
C ALA A 273 -15.30 -6.96 58.23
N ARG A 274 -16.49 -7.26 58.77
CA ARG A 274 -17.15 -8.57 58.64
C ARG A 274 -17.55 -8.96 57.20
N MET A 275 -17.49 -8.03 56.25
CA MET A 275 -17.80 -8.27 54.84
C MET A 275 -16.53 -8.41 53.98
N GLU A 276 -15.33 -8.28 54.55
CA GLU A 276 -14.10 -8.51 53.82
C GLU A 276 -14.06 -9.94 53.27
N GLY A 277 -13.70 -10.04 51.98
CA GLY A 277 -13.59 -11.33 51.29
C GLY A 277 -14.93 -12.03 51.02
N ARG A 278 -16.07 -11.48 51.43
CA ARG A 278 -17.38 -12.09 51.22
C ARG A 278 -17.95 -11.75 49.84
N HIS A 279 -18.87 -12.58 49.36
CA HIS A 279 -19.60 -12.33 48.12
C HIS A 279 -20.73 -11.31 48.37
N ALA A 280 -21.12 -10.58 47.34
CA ALA A 280 -22.21 -9.61 47.43
C ALA A 280 -22.99 -9.53 46.11
N LYS A 281 -24.15 -8.87 46.12
CA LYS A 281 -24.91 -8.50 44.93
C LYS A 281 -24.80 -7.00 44.70
N LEU A 282 -24.52 -6.63 43.45
CA LEU A 282 -24.47 -5.25 43.00
C LEU A 282 -25.71 -4.94 42.18
N TYR A 283 -26.46 -3.92 42.57
CA TYR A 283 -27.62 -3.42 41.86
C TYR A 283 -27.26 -2.05 41.28
N MET A 284 -27.38 -1.89 39.96
CA MET A 284 -26.99 -0.67 39.23
C MET A 284 -28.13 -0.16 38.33
N GLY A 285 -29.37 -0.31 38.79
CA GLY A 285 -30.57 0.17 38.10
C GLY A 285 -30.64 -0.23 36.63
N THR A 286 -31.06 0.71 35.78
CA THR A 286 -30.93 0.63 34.32
C THR A 286 -30.10 1.82 33.87
N MET A 287 -29.29 1.64 32.83
CA MET A 287 -28.40 2.68 32.31
C MET A 287 -28.55 2.79 30.79
N VAL A 288 -28.33 3.98 30.24
CA VAL A 288 -28.32 4.24 28.80
C VAL A 288 -26.87 4.43 28.34
N ASP A 289 -26.31 3.66 27.42
CA ASP A 289 -26.89 2.49 26.74
C ASP A 289 -26.31 1.17 27.27
N SER A 290 -24.99 1.00 27.19
CA SER A 290 -24.29 -0.23 27.58
C SER A 290 -23.20 0.04 28.60
N ASP A 291 -22.93 -0.91 29.49
CA ASP A 291 -22.02 -0.74 30.61
C ASP A 291 -21.05 -1.90 30.81
N SER A 292 -19.94 -1.60 31.47
CA SER A 292 -19.06 -2.57 32.13
C SER A 292 -18.73 -2.04 33.51
N VAL A 293 -18.93 -2.87 34.54
CA VAL A 293 -18.80 -2.46 35.94
C VAL A 293 -17.66 -3.21 36.61
N PHE A 294 -16.90 -2.48 37.42
CA PHE A 294 -15.73 -2.95 38.13
C PHE A 294 -15.84 -2.60 39.62
N ILE A 295 -15.42 -3.51 40.50
CA ILE A 295 -15.26 -3.26 41.93
C ILE A 295 -13.80 -3.47 42.28
N ASN A 296 -13.14 -2.45 42.83
CA ASN A 296 -11.71 -2.50 43.17
C ASN A 296 -10.81 -2.97 42.00
N GLY A 297 -11.17 -2.65 40.77
CA GLY A 297 -10.45 -3.11 39.56
C GLY A 297 -10.82 -4.50 39.04
N HIS A 298 -11.65 -5.25 39.76
CA HIS A 298 -12.16 -6.54 39.28
C HIS A 298 -13.44 -6.34 38.47
N PHE A 299 -13.50 -6.90 37.27
CA PHE A 299 -14.70 -6.92 36.45
C PHE A 299 -15.80 -7.75 37.14
N VAL A 300 -16.99 -7.17 37.31
CA VAL A 300 -18.13 -7.84 37.98
C VAL A 300 -19.33 -8.07 37.06
N GLY A 301 -19.42 -7.36 35.94
CA GLY A 301 -20.49 -7.58 34.97
C GLY A 301 -20.58 -6.51 33.89
N ALA A 302 -21.39 -6.80 32.87
CA ALA A 302 -21.67 -5.91 31.76
C ALA A 302 -23.07 -6.16 31.21
N THR A 303 -23.66 -5.13 30.62
CA THR A 303 -24.93 -5.20 29.89
C THR A 303 -24.78 -4.42 28.58
N SER A 304 -25.23 -4.99 27.47
CA SER A 304 -24.95 -4.49 26.12
C SER A 304 -25.94 -3.45 25.57
N TYR A 305 -27.04 -3.16 26.28
CA TYR A 305 -28.08 -2.22 25.84
C TYR A 305 -28.95 -1.72 27.00
N MET A 306 -29.77 -0.68 26.76
CA MET A 306 -30.34 0.15 27.83
C MET A 306 -31.40 -0.47 28.75
N TYR A 307 -32.15 -1.48 28.31
CA TYR A 307 -33.38 -1.90 29.00
C TYR A 307 -33.20 -2.83 30.22
N PRO A 308 -32.26 -3.80 30.26
CA PRO A 308 -32.18 -4.76 31.36
C PRO A 308 -31.77 -4.09 32.69
N PRO A 309 -32.37 -4.46 33.83
CA PRO A 309 -31.85 -4.04 35.12
C PRO A 309 -30.49 -4.71 35.40
N ARG A 310 -29.50 -3.93 35.82
CA ARG A 310 -28.14 -4.38 36.10
C ARG A 310 -28.09 -4.96 37.50
N LYS A 311 -27.96 -6.28 37.56
CA LYS A 311 -27.81 -7.07 38.78
C LYS A 311 -26.61 -7.98 38.59
N TYR A 312 -25.50 -7.66 39.25
CA TYR A 312 -24.24 -8.38 39.10
C TYR A 312 -23.85 -9.04 40.42
N HIS A 313 -23.02 -10.08 40.32
CA HIS A 313 -22.44 -10.73 41.47
C HIS A 313 -21.04 -10.18 41.70
N ILE A 314 -20.75 -9.78 42.95
CA ILE A 314 -19.40 -9.47 43.39
C ILE A 314 -18.83 -10.77 43.98
N PRO A 315 -17.80 -11.37 43.34
CA PRO A 315 -17.19 -12.59 43.85
C PRO A 315 -16.57 -12.41 45.24
N ALA A 316 -16.46 -13.52 45.98
CA ALA A 316 -15.68 -13.55 47.21
C ALA A 316 -14.22 -13.12 46.92
N GLY A 317 -13.59 -12.43 47.88
CA GLY A 317 -12.23 -11.90 47.76
C GLY A 317 -12.09 -10.52 47.11
N VAL A 318 -13.16 -9.98 46.49
CA VAL A 318 -13.13 -8.68 45.81
C VAL A 318 -13.34 -7.52 46.78
N LEU A 319 -14.27 -7.66 47.73
CA LEU A 319 -14.55 -6.65 48.76
C LEU A 319 -13.49 -6.65 49.86
N ARG A 320 -13.17 -5.46 50.35
CA ARG A 320 -12.20 -5.22 51.43
C ARG A 320 -12.87 -4.55 52.62
N ALA A 321 -12.33 -4.74 53.81
CA ALA A 321 -12.71 -3.94 54.97
C ALA A 321 -12.41 -2.46 54.72
N GLY A 322 -13.32 -1.59 55.12
CA GLY A 322 -13.24 -0.14 54.91
C GLY A 322 -13.48 0.24 53.45
N LYS A 323 -12.57 1.03 52.91
CA LYS A 323 -12.72 1.72 51.63
C LYS A 323 -12.66 0.79 50.41
N ASN A 324 -13.70 0.85 49.59
CA ASN A 324 -13.85 0.19 48.30
C ASN A 324 -14.23 1.22 47.22
N ASN A 325 -14.11 0.86 45.94
CA ASN A 325 -14.66 1.65 44.84
C ASN A 325 -15.45 0.80 43.86
N VAL A 326 -16.44 1.46 43.25
CA VAL A 326 -17.13 1.01 42.05
C VAL A 326 -16.76 1.94 40.90
N THR A 327 -16.42 1.36 39.76
CA THR A 327 -16.18 2.08 38.51
C THR A 327 -17.10 1.53 37.43
N VAL A 328 -17.87 2.41 36.80
CA VAL A 328 -18.78 2.09 35.69
C VAL A 328 -18.21 2.73 34.44
N ARG A 329 -17.89 1.89 33.46
CA ARG A 329 -17.61 2.32 32.10
C ARG A 329 -18.92 2.33 31.33
N LEU A 330 -19.54 3.50 31.18
CA LEU A 330 -20.83 3.66 30.52
C LEU A 330 -20.63 4.17 29.09
N ARG A 331 -21.21 3.47 28.12
CA ARG A 331 -21.12 3.74 26.69
C ARG A 331 -22.48 4.11 26.12
N ALA A 332 -22.56 5.29 25.52
CA ALA A 332 -23.71 5.81 24.79
C ALA A 332 -23.23 6.40 23.45
N ASN A 333 -23.20 5.56 22.40
CA ASN A 333 -22.68 5.96 21.09
C ASN A 333 -23.68 6.80 20.29
N SER A 334 -24.97 6.51 20.44
CA SER A 334 -26.05 7.08 19.62
C SER A 334 -26.68 8.35 20.20
N GLY A 335 -26.25 8.79 21.39
CA GLY A 335 -26.94 9.91 22.05
C GLY A 335 -26.50 10.14 23.49
N ASN A 336 -27.49 10.48 24.31
CA ASN A 336 -27.32 10.86 25.71
C ASN A 336 -27.21 9.62 26.59
N GLY A 337 -26.21 9.54 27.46
CA GLY A 337 -26.13 8.50 28.47
C GLY A 337 -26.90 8.87 29.73
N SER A 338 -27.23 7.88 30.56
CA SER A 338 -27.99 8.11 31.78
C SER A 338 -27.85 6.95 32.76
N PHE A 339 -27.84 7.26 34.05
CA PHE A 339 -28.28 6.34 35.09
C PHE A 339 -29.75 6.67 35.37
N VAL A 340 -30.67 5.73 35.08
CA VAL A 340 -32.11 6.01 35.11
C VAL A 340 -32.59 6.27 36.54
N GLU A 341 -33.33 7.35 36.72
CA GLU A 341 -33.96 7.77 37.98
C GLU A 341 -34.95 6.71 38.50
N ASP A 342 -35.22 6.75 39.82
CA ASP A 342 -36.12 5.83 40.54
C ASP A 342 -35.75 4.32 40.44
N LYS A 343 -34.51 4.02 40.02
CA LYS A 343 -33.94 2.66 40.05
C LYS A 343 -33.04 2.46 41.27
N ILE A 344 -32.79 1.19 41.59
CA ILE A 344 -31.99 0.79 42.76
C ILE A 344 -30.50 0.76 42.40
N TYR A 345 -29.71 1.55 43.13
CA TYR A 345 -28.25 1.58 43.06
C TYR A 345 -27.65 1.23 44.42
N ARG A 346 -27.21 -0.01 44.64
CA ARG A 346 -26.68 -0.45 45.94
C ARG A 346 -25.79 -1.68 45.85
N VAL A 347 -24.94 -1.86 46.86
CA VAL A 347 -24.32 -3.15 47.18
C VAL A 347 -25.15 -3.82 48.29
N LYS A 348 -25.43 -5.12 48.16
CA LYS A 348 -26.10 -5.93 49.18
C LYS A 348 -25.27 -7.17 49.52
N ALA A 349 -24.87 -7.31 50.78
CA ALA A 349 -24.17 -8.46 51.32
C ALA A 349 -24.82 -8.86 52.64
N ASP A 350 -25.52 -10.00 52.67
CA ASP A 350 -26.33 -10.44 53.81
C ASP A 350 -27.30 -9.36 54.32
N ASP A 351 -27.09 -8.88 55.55
CA ASP A 351 -27.86 -7.83 56.23
C ASP A 351 -27.32 -6.41 55.93
N VAL A 352 -26.17 -6.29 55.27
CA VAL A 352 -25.54 -5.02 54.93
C VAL A 352 -26.03 -4.56 53.56
N GLU A 353 -26.56 -3.33 53.52
CA GLU A 353 -26.88 -2.63 52.28
C GLU A 353 -26.15 -1.28 52.26
N VAL A 354 -25.46 -1.01 51.16
CA VAL A 354 -24.72 0.25 50.94
C VAL A 354 -25.34 0.96 49.75
N ASP A 355 -25.93 2.12 50.00
CA ASP A 355 -26.47 2.98 48.94
C ASP A 355 -25.34 3.54 48.08
N LEU A 356 -25.54 3.51 46.76
CA LEU A 356 -24.60 4.05 45.79
C LEU A 356 -25.12 5.34 45.14
N THR A 357 -26.31 5.84 45.50
CA THR A 357 -26.83 7.09 44.93
C THR A 357 -26.06 8.34 45.42
N GLY A 358 -26.31 9.49 44.79
CA GLY A 358 -25.71 10.78 45.12
C GLY A 358 -24.55 11.14 44.19
N GLU A 359 -23.59 11.92 44.69
CA GLU A 359 -22.48 12.40 43.88
C GLU A 359 -21.48 11.27 43.55
N TRP A 360 -21.05 11.24 42.29
CA TRP A 360 -20.00 10.40 41.72
C TRP A 360 -19.01 11.29 40.98
N LYS A 361 -17.79 10.79 40.82
CA LYS A 361 -16.79 11.38 39.93
C LYS A 361 -16.94 10.82 38.52
N TYR A 362 -16.67 11.59 37.48
CA TYR A 362 -16.66 11.12 36.10
C TYR A 362 -15.50 11.68 35.27
N LYS A 363 -15.09 10.91 34.26
CA LYS A 363 -14.09 11.31 33.27
C LYS A 363 -14.41 10.74 31.89
N VAL A 364 -14.23 11.56 30.87
CA VAL A 364 -14.52 11.19 29.48
C VAL A 364 -13.42 10.28 28.95
N GLY A 365 -13.78 9.05 28.59
CA GLY A 365 -12.88 8.07 28.00
C GLY A 365 -12.80 8.18 26.48
N ILE A 366 -13.95 8.32 25.81
CA ILE A 366 -14.08 8.47 24.35
C ILE A 366 -15.14 9.53 24.04
N ASP A 367 -14.79 10.50 23.19
CA ASP A 367 -15.74 11.47 22.61
C ASP A 367 -15.79 11.33 21.08
N LEU A 368 -16.78 10.58 20.61
CA LEU A 368 -17.08 10.33 19.21
C LEU A 368 -17.53 11.58 18.45
N ALA A 369 -18.09 12.59 19.11
CA ALA A 369 -18.47 13.83 18.43
C ALA A 369 -17.22 14.63 18.03
N LYS A 370 -16.23 14.69 18.92
CA LYS A 370 -14.89 15.25 18.62
C LYS A 370 -14.14 14.40 17.59
N ALA A 371 -14.21 13.07 17.68
CA ALA A 371 -13.64 12.15 16.69
C ALA A 371 -14.22 12.42 15.29
N LYS A 372 -15.55 12.56 15.19
CA LYS A 372 -16.23 12.78 13.92
C LYS A 372 -15.81 14.09 13.25
N ARG A 373 -15.75 15.20 14.00
CA ARG A 373 -15.31 16.51 13.46
C ARG A 373 -13.88 16.48 12.93
N LEU A 374 -12.97 15.81 13.64
CA LEU A 374 -11.59 15.62 13.19
C LEU A 374 -11.50 14.68 12.00
N SER A 375 -12.29 13.61 11.99
CA SER A 375 -12.40 12.69 10.85
C SER A 375 -12.96 13.38 9.61
N GLU A 376 -13.92 14.29 9.75
CA GLU A 376 -14.46 15.08 8.63
C GLU A 376 -13.42 16.10 8.11
N ARG A 377 -12.59 16.68 8.98
CA ARG A 377 -11.43 17.49 8.57
C ARG A 377 -10.40 16.65 7.81
N LEU A 378 -10.14 15.42 8.25
CA LEU A 378 -9.27 14.46 7.58
C LEU A 378 -9.88 13.89 6.28
N GLN A 379 -11.20 13.78 6.16
CA GLN A 379 -11.85 13.40 4.90
C GLN A 379 -11.73 14.48 3.81
N ARG A 380 -11.40 15.73 4.18
CA ARG A 380 -10.96 16.75 3.20
C ARG A 380 -9.52 16.53 2.73
N VAL A 381 -8.78 15.62 3.36
CA VAL A 381 -7.45 15.14 2.98
C VAL A 381 -7.55 13.98 1.97
N LYS A 382 -8.63 13.93 1.17
CA LYS A 382 -8.71 13.06 -0.03
C LYS A 382 -7.57 13.32 -1.04
N SER A 383 -6.78 14.37 -0.85
CA SER A 383 -5.56 14.67 -1.59
C SER A 383 -4.26 14.15 -0.95
N ALA A 384 -4.27 13.60 0.28
CA ALA A 384 -3.03 13.09 0.86
C ALA A 384 -2.53 11.87 0.08
N GLY A 385 -1.24 11.88 -0.22
CA GLY A 385 -0.56 10.75 -0.85
C GLY A 385 -0.25 9.61 0.13
N SER A 386 0.64 8.73 -0.30
CA SER A 386 1.24 7.63 0.50
C SER A 386 0.36 6.47 0.94
N GLY A 387 -0.96 6.52 0.77
CA GLY A 387 -1.82 5.45 1.26
C GLY A 387 -1.47 4.04 0.73
N LEU A 388 -1.11 3.93 -0.55
CA LEU A 388 -0.69 2.67 -1.18
C LEU A 388 0.78 2.37 -0.91
N TYR A 389 1.64 3.40 -0.82
CA TYR A 389 3.02 3.22 -0.37
C TYR A 389 3.05 2.53 1.00
N ASN A 390 2.28 3.05 1.95
CA ASN A 390 2.25 2.60 3.34
C ASN A 390 1.81 1.14 3.49
N GLY A 391 0.81 0.70 2.72
CA GLY A 391 0.19 -0.62 2.85
C GLY A 391 0.65 -1.66 1.83
N MET A 392 1.21 -1.26 0.69
CA MET A 392 1.53 -2.20 -0.40
C MET A 392 3.00 -2.17 -0.84
N ILE A 393 3.74 -1.08 -0.56
CA ILE A 393 5.17 -0.96 -0.95
C ILE A 393 6.09 -1.09 0.26
N TYR A 394 5.81 -0.37 1.35
CA TYR A 394 6.62 -0.43 2.57
C TYR A 394 6.76 -1.83 3.16
N PRO A 395 5.72 -2.69 3.17
CA PRO A 395 5.89 -4.08 3.59
C PRO A 395 6.90 -4.90 2.78
N LEU A 396 7.25 -4.46 1.56
CA LEU A 396 8.18 -5.15 0.66
C LEU A 396 9.65 -4.74 0.89
N ARG A 397 9.93 -3.75 1.75
CA ARG A 397 11.23 -3.08 1.90
C ARG A 397 12.43 -4.00 2.16
N ASP A 398 12.19 -5.15 2.78
CA ASP A 398 13.22 -6.14 3.12
C ASP A 398 13.36 -7.25 2.07
N TYR A 399 12.51 -7.26 1.03
CA TYR A 399 12.61 -8.19 -0.09
C TYR A 399 13.51 -7.62 -1.19
N GLY A 400 14.59 -8.33 -1.51
CA GLY A 400 15.49 -7.94 -2.58
C GLY A 400 14.84 -8.06 -3.97
N VAL A 401 15.07 -7.06 -4.83
CA VAL A 401 14.58 -7.03 -6.22
C VAL A 401 15.68 -6.58 -7.18
N LYS A 402 15.65 -7.09 -8.42
CA LYS A 402 16.51 -6.73 -9.54
C LYS A 402 16.16 -5.36 -10.12
N GLY A 403 14.88 -4.99 -10.09
CA GLY A 403 14.37 -3.77 -10.70
C GLY A 403 12.87 -3.59 -10.52
N VAL A 404 12.37 -2.43 -10.95
CA VAL A 404 10.95 -2.04 -10.87
C VAL A 404 10.39 -1.85 -12.27
N ILE A 405 9.17 -2.32 -12.51
CA ILE A 405 8.37 -2.00 -13.70
C ILE A 405 7.20 -1.13 -13.25
N TRP A 406 7.12 0.09 -13.79
CA TRP A 406 6.10 1.07 -13.45
C TRP A 406 5.20 1.36 -14.64
N TYR A 407 3.91 1.02 -14.52
CA TYR A 407 2.90 1.28 -15.55
C TYR A 407 1.70 2.03 -14.98
N GLN A 408 1.80 3.36 -15.05
CA GLN A 408 0.80 4.28 -14.53
C GLN A 408 0.93 5.64 -15.23
N GLY A 409 -0.15 6.41 -15.24
CA GLY A 409 -0.14 7.84 -15.59
C GLY A 409 -1.51 8.37 -15.96
N GLU A 410 -2.46 7.49 -16.29
CA GLU A 410 -3.77 7.84 -16.83
C GLU A 410 -4.57 8.71 -15.84
N SER A 411 -4.55 8.37 -14.55
CA SER A 411 -5.22 9.15 -13.49
C SER A 411 -4.60 10.54 -13.26
N ASN A 412 -3.43 10.84 -13.84
CA ASN A 412 -2.71 12.10 -13.68
C ASN A 412 -2.69 12.97 -14.95
N THR A 413 -3.37 12.56 -16.01
CA THR A 413 -3.42 13.24 -17.32
C THR A 413 -4.00 14.65 -17.27
N GLY A 414 -4.79 14.98 -16.24
CA GLY A 414 -5.26 16.35 -16.00
C GLY A 414 -4.17 17.33 -15.50
N GLN A 415 -3.02 16.84 -15.03
CA GLN A 415 -1.93 17.68 -14.47
C GLN A 415 -0.53 17.14 -14.85
N PRO A 416 -0.21 17.03 -16.15
CA PRO A 416 1.01 16.38 -16.64
C PRO A 416 2.31 17.03 -16.11
N GLN A 417 2.31 18.34 -15.87
CA GLN A 417 3.49 19.03 -15.32
C GLN A 417 3.85 18.56 -13.91
N ARG A 418 2.85 18.28 -13.06
CA ARG A 418 3.08 17.72 -11.72
C ARG A 418 3.55 16.28 -11.79
N TYR A 419 3.06 15.53 -12.79
CA TYR A 419 3.40 14.12 -12.97
C TYR A 419 4.92 13.86 -13.07
N ARG A 420 5.65 14.70 -13.82
CA ARG A 420 7.12 14.58 -13.94
C ARG A 420 7.80 14.67 -12.57
N ALA A 421 7.44 15.68 -11.77
CA ALA A 421 8.00 15.86 -10.44
C ALA A 421 7.65 14.69 -9.50
N TYR A 422 6.40 14.22 -9.54
CA TYR A 422 5.96 13.07 -8.75
C TYR A 422 6.67 11.79 -9.16
N LEU A 423 6.87 11.54 -10.45
CA LEU A 423 7.54 10.34 -10.94
C LEU A 423 9.02 10.31 -10.53
N LYS A 424 9.72 11.43 -10.62
CA LYS A 424 11.09 11.56 -10.07
C LYS A 424 11.11 11.26 -8.57
N THR A 425 10.15 11.81 -7.83
CA THR A 425 10.02 11.63 -6.38
C THR A 425 9.71 10.17 -6.01
N LEU A 426 8.88 9.49 -6.79
CA LEU A 426 8.55 8.07 -6.61
C LEU A 426 9.79 7.19 -6.76
N ILE A 427 10.54 7.38 -7.85
CA ILE A 427 11.77 6.61 -8.11
C ILE A 427 12.75 6.79 -6.95
N ASN A 428 12.97 8.03 -6.52
CA ASN A 428 13.83 8.33 -5.37
C ASN A 428 13.32 7.69 -4.08
N SER A 429 12.03 7.84 -3.78
CA SER A 429 11.41 7.27 -2.57
C SER A 429 11.59 5.75 -2.49
N TRP A 430 11.49 5.04 -3.61
CA TRP A 430 11.58 3.58 -3.65
C TRP A 430 13.02 3.09 -3.62
N ARG A 431 13.94 3.81 -4.29
CA ARG A 431 15.39 3.55 -4.18
C ARG A 431 15.88 3.72 -2.75
N THR A 432 15.40 4.74 -2.04
CA THR A 432 15.68 4.95 -0.61
C THR A 432 15.12 3.80 0.22
N LEU A 433 13.85 3.44 0.04
CA LEU A 433 13.19 2.36 0.79
C LEU A 433 13.90 1.01 0.63
N LEU A 434 14.28 0.66 -0.60
CA LEU A 434 14.90 -0.62 -0.92
C LEU A 434 16.42 -0.62 -0.74
N HIS A 435 17.00 0.50 -0.27
CA HIS A 435 18.44 0.70 -0.11
C HIS A 435 19.25 0.40 -1.39
N GLN A 436 18.70 0.78 -2.55
CA GLN A 436 19.30 0.55 -3.86
C GLN A 436 19.30 1.84 -4.69
N PRO A 437 20.31 2.72 -4.55
CA PRO A 437 20.34 4.03 -5.23
C PRO A 437 20.38 3.93 -6.77
N ASN A 438 20.86 2.80 -7.31
CA ASN A 438 20.92 2.53 -8.74
C ASN A 438 19.89 1.49 -9.19
N LEU A 439 18.83 1.23 -8.40
CA LEU A 439 17.78 0.27 -8.75
C LEU A 439 17.22 0.60 -10.15
N PRO A 440 17.28 -0.34 -11.10
CA PRO A 440 16.69 -0.16 -12.41
C PRO A 440 15.19 0.14 -12.34
N PHE A 441 14.75 1.19 -13.02
CA PHE A 441 13.34 1.53 -13.18
C PHE A 441 12.94 1.46 -14.65
N LEU A 442 11.97 0.61 -14.98
CA LEU A 442 11.43 0.45 -16.32
C LEU A 442 10.06 1.10 -16.37
N LEU A 443 9.94 2.17 -17.14
CA LEU A 443 8.71 2.92 -17.31
C LEU A 443 7.97 2.42 -18.55
N VAL A 444 6.65 2.28 -18.43
CA VAL A 444 5.78 2.06 -19.60
C VAL A 444 5.14 3.39 -19.98
N GLN A 445 5.37 3.84 -21.21
CA GLN A 445 4.71 5.04 -21.70
C GLN A 445 3.19 4.80 -21.78
N LEU A 446 2.37 5.86 -21.66
CA LEU A 446 0.94 5.70 -21.90
C LEU A 446 0.68 5.30 -23.37
N PRO A 447 -0.18 4.28 -23.61
CA PRO A 447 -0.54 3.84 -24.96
C PRO A 447 -1.44 4.88 -25.63
N ASN A 448 -1.78 4.75 -26.92
CA ASN A 448 -2.87 5.55 -27.51
C ASN A 448 -4.22 5.19 -26.89
N TYR A 449 -5.06 6.21 -26.72
CA TYR A 449 -6.42 6.09 -26.22
C TYR A 449 -7.25 7.27 -26.72
N MET A 450 -8.57 7.11 -26.80
CA MET A 450 -9.55 8.07 -27.32
C MET A 450 -9.58 8.19 -28.85
N ALA A 451 -10.61 8.86 -29.35
CA ALA A 451 -10.76 9.16 -30.77
C ALA A 451 -9.58 10.01 -31.26
N LYS A 452 -9.10 9.69 -32.47
CA LYS A 452 -8.12 10.49 -33.16
C LYS A 452 -8.67 11.90 -33.41
N GLN A 453 -7.80 12.90 -33.28
CA GLN A 453 -8.11 14.30 -33.56
C GLN A 453 -7.70 14.65 -35.00
N ASP A 454 -8.58 15.31 -35.73
CA ASP A 454 -8.32 15.73 -37.13
C ASP A 454 -7.35 16.91 -37.22
N LEU A 455 -7.27 17.73 -36.18
CA LEU A 455 -6.37 18.88 -36.10
C LEU A 455 -5.39 18.71 -34.92
N PRO A 456 -4.17 19.28 -35.01
CA PRO A 456 -3.27 19.34 -33.87
C PRO A 456 -3.93 20.05 -32.69
N SER A 457 -3.86 19.45 -31.51
CA SER A 457 -4.51 19.96 -30.30
C SER A 457 -3.64 19.77 -29.06
N GLU A 458 -3.99 20.45 -27.98
CA GLU A 458 -3.39 20.18 -26.68
C GLU A 458 -3.87 18.85 -26.12
N SER A 459 -2.97 18.14 -25.45
CA SER A 459 -3.23 16.78 -24.95
C SER A 459 -2.55 16.58 -23.60
N GLY A 460 -3.36 16.42 -22.55
CA GLY A 460 -2.86 16.05 -21.23
C GLY A 460 -2.19 14.66 -21.23
N TRP A 461 -2.68 13.77 -22.10
CA TRP A 461 -2.13 12.44 -22.31
C TRP A 461 -0.71 12.49 -22.92
N ALA A 462 -0.52 13.28 -23.99
CA ALA A 462 0.79 13.53 -24.59
C ALA A 462 1.73 14.23 -23.58
N GLY A 463 1.19 15.14 -22.75
CA GLY A 463 1.94 15.74 -21.64
C GLY A 463 2.47 14.71 -20.64
N VAL A 464 1.70 13.68 -20.28
CA VAL A 464 2.18 12.58 -19.42
C VAL A 464 3.21 11.72 -20.15
N ARG A 465 3.02 11.41 -21.45
CA ARG A 465 4.04 10.71 -22.25
C ARG A 465 5.36 11.47 -22.28
N GLU A 466 5.31 12.80 -22.44
CA GLU A 466 6.47 13.68 -22.38
C GLU A 466 7.14 13.62 -21.01
N ALA A 467 6.37 13.65 -19.92
CA ALA A 467 6.89 13.53 -18.56
C ALA A 467 7.60 12.18 -18.34
N GLN A 468 7.01 11.06 -18.79
CA GLN A 468 7.61 9.73 -18.72
C GLN A 468 8.92 9.66 -19.53
N PHE A 469 8.92 10.26 -20.73
CA PHE A 469 10.12 10.38 -21.56
C PHE A 469 11.23 11.17 -20.90
N LYS A 470 10.93 12.38 -20.42
CA LYS A 470 11.89 13.26 -19.75
C LYS A 470 12.52 12.57 -18.53
N ILE A 471 11.72 11.90 -17.68
CA ILE A 471 12.25 11.17 -16.53
C ILE A 471 13.20 10.04 -16.94
N ALA A 472 12.87 9.28 -17.98
CA ALA A 472 13.77 8.23 -18.47
C ALA A 472 15.11 8.77 -18.99
N GLN A 473 15.20 10.05 -19.37
CA GLN A 473 16.47 10.70 -19.76
C GLN A 473 17.21 11.28 -18.56
N GLU A 474 16.48 11.85 -17.61
CA GLU A 474 17.05 12.64 -16.51
C GLU A 474 17.50 11.79 -15.31
N VAL A 475 16.85 10.64 -15.09
CA VAL A 475 17.12 9.78 -13.94
C VAL A 475 17.92 8.56 -14.40
N ALA A 476 19.16 8.45 -13.92
CA ALA A 476 20.03 7.32 -14.22
C ALA A 476 19.39 5.96 -13.87
N HIS A 477 19.80 4.90 -14.58
CA HIS A 477 19.23 3.55 -14.47
C HIS A 477 17.71 3.50 -14.70
N THR A 478 17.21 4.33 -15.62
CA THR A 478 15.80 4.34 -16.04
C THR A 478 15.70 4.06 -17.52
N ALA A 479 14.72 3.24 -17.93
CA ALA A 479 14.40 2.99 -19.33
C ALA A 479 12.90 3.21 -19.58
N LEU A 480 12.54 3.48 -20.83
CA LEU A 480 11.15 3.70 -21.25
C LEU A 480 10.77 2.77 -22.40
N ALA A 481 9.70 2.01 -22.24
CA ALA A 481 9.01 1.38 -23.36
C ALA A 481 8.01 2.38 -23.97
N VAL A 482 8.23 2.78 -25.22
CA VAL A 482 7.28 3.58 -26.02
C VAL A 482 6.17 2.66 -26.55
N THR A 483 4.91 3.05 -26.40
CA THR A 483 3.74 2.14 -26.54
C THR A 483 2.52 2.77 -27.21
N TYR A 484 2.64 3.96 -27.80
CA TYR A 484 1.48 4.64 -28.39
C TYR A 484 0.88 3.93 -29.63
N ASP A 485 1.47 2.82 -30.10
CA ASP A 485 0.98 2.03 -31.24
C ASP A 485 0.31 0.70 -30.84
N VAL A 486 0.25 0.38 -29.53
CA VAL A 486 -0.35 -0.88 -29.04
C VAL A 486 -1.67 -0.68 -28.29
N GLY A 487 -2.13 0.55 -28.15
CA GLY A 487 -3.43 0.90 -27.56
C GLY A 487 -4.55 1.03 -28.57
N GLU A 488 -5.73 1.28 -28.03
CA GLU A 488 -7.00 1.24 -28.74
C GLU A 488 -7.74 2.55 -28.50
N TRP A 489 -8.45 3.05 -29.52
CA TRP A 489 -9.15 4.34 -29.41
C TRP A 489 -10.33 4.29 -28.42
N ASN A 490 -10.89 3.11 -28.17
CA ASN A 490 -12.12 2.88 -27.39
C ASN A 490 -11.90 2.06 -26.10
N ASP A 491 -10.72 1.49 -25.88
CA ASP A 491 -10.35 0.84 -24.62
C ASP A 491 -9.01 1.39 -24.11
N ILE A 492 -9.00 1.80 -22.85
CA ILE A 492 -7.82 2.34 -22.17
C ILE A 492 -6.80 1.24 -21.82
N HIS A 493 -7.20 -0.04 -21.87
CA HIS A 493 -6.40 -1.21 -21.53
C HIS A 493 -5.91 -1.98 -22.77
N PRO A 494 -4.77 -1.61 -23.39
CA PRO A 494 -4.22 -2.34 -24.53
C PRO A 494 -4.10 -3.84 -24.27
N LEU A 495 -4.64 -4.66 -25.17
CA LEU A 495 -4.52 -6.10 -25.08
C LEU A 495 -3.14 -6.61 -25.53
N ASN A 496 -2.42 -5.90 -26.41
CA ASN A 496 -1.08 -6.30 -26.84
C ASN A 496 0.02 -5.99 -25.78
N LYS A 497 -0.09 -6.64 -24.61
CA LYS A 497 0.90 -6.56 -23.52
C LYS A 497 2.21 -7.27 -23.86
N LYS A 498 2.19 -8.21 -24.82
CA LYS A 498 3.36 -8.98 -25.26
C LYS A 498 4.41 -8.06 -25.90
N ASP A 499 4.01 -7.16 -26.78
CA ASP A 499 4.96 -6.22 -27.40
C ASP A 499 5.44 -5.14 -26.42
N ILE A 500 4.61 -4.75 -25.44
CA ILE A 500 5.05 -3.89 -24.33
C ILE A 500 6.15 -4.59 -23.53
N ALA A 501 5.97 -5.87 -23.17
CA ALA A 501 6.95 -6.66 -22.44
C ALA A 501 8.29 -6.78 -23.18
N LYS A 502 8.27 -7.07 -24.49
CA LYS A 502 9.48 -7.12 -25.32
C LYS A 502 10.25 -5.80 -25.30
N ARG A 503 9.55 -4.67 -25.49
CA ARG A 503 10.16 -3.32 -25.48
C ARG A 503 10.72 -2.97 -24.09
N LEU A 504 10.00 -3.30 -23.01
CA LEU A 504 10.50 -3.14 -21.65
C LEU A 504 11.76 -3.96 -21.40
N PHE A 505 11.79 -5.20 -21.89
CA PHE A 505 12.92 -6.09 -21.68
C PHE A 505 14.17 -5.63 -22.44
N LEU A 506 14.04 -5.01 -23.61
CA LEU A 506 15.16 -4.31 -24.27
C LEU A 506 15.75 -3.22 -23.36
N GLY A 507 14.88 -2.42 -22.71
CA GLY A 507 15.30 -1.45 -21.71
C GLY A 507 16.02 -2.12 -20.53
N ALA A 508 15.48 -3.22 -20.00
CA ALA A 508 16.07 -4.00 -18.92
C ALA A 508 17.48 -4.52 -19.27
N ARG A 509 17.65 -5.06 -20.47
CA ARG A 509 18.93 -5.55 -21.01
C ARG A 509 20.01 -4.47 -20.92
N LYS A 510 19.68 -3.23 -21.28
CA LYS A 510 20.58 -2.07 -21.15
C LYS A 510 20.83 -1.67 -19.70
N VAL A 511 19.78 -1.42 -18.90
CA VAL A 511 19.94 -0.75 -17.59
C VAL A 511 20.15 -1.70 -16.39
N ALA A 512 19.72 -2.96 -16.48
CA ALA A 512 19.77 -3.95 -15.40
C ALA A 512 20.77 -5.09 -15.67
N TYR A 513 21.02 -5.40 -16.94
CA TYR A 513 21.96 -6.45 -17.35
C TYR A 513 23.25 -5.91 -18.00
N GLY A 514 23.31 -4.60 -18.31
CA GLY A 514 24.51 -3.94 -18.84
C GLY A 514 24.84 -4.30 -20.29
N GLU A 515 23.87 -4.80 -21.06
CA GLU A 515 24.07 -5.17 -22.45
C GLU A 515 24.19 -3.94 -23.36
N HIS A 516 25.09 -4.00 -24.34
CA HIS A 516 25.28 -2.96 -25.35
C HIS A 516 24.43 -3.23 -26.59
N ILE A 517 23.16 -2.81 -26.55
CA ILE A 517 22.18 -3.02 -27.63
C ILE A 517 21.40 -1.74 -27.96
N VAL A 518 20.76 -1.73 -29.13
CA VAL A 518 19.73 -0.73 -29.45
C VAL A 518 18.45 -1.10 -28.70
N SER A 519 18.14 -0.35 -27.64
CA SER A 519 16.98 -0.57 -26.77
C SER A 519 15.88 0.49 -26.94
N ASP A 520 16.16 1.55 -27.67
CA ASP A 520 15.33 2.74 -27.76
C ASP A 520 15.13 3.15 -29.23
N GLY A 521 14.00 3.77 -29.52
CA GLY A 521 13.76 4.41 -30.81
C GLY A 521 14.30 5.85 -30.86
N PRO A 522 14.17 6.54 -32.01
CA PRO A 522 14.73 7.86 -32.20
C PRO A 522 14.26 8.87 -31.14
N ARG A 523 15.21 9.58 -30.53
CA ARG A 523 14.93 10.59 -29.51
C ARG A 523 15.29 11.97 -30.03
N TYR A 524 14.34 12.90 -30.02
CA TYR A 524 14.59 14.28 -30.43
C TYR A 524 15.79 14.87 -29.68
N LYS A 525 16.73 15.46 -30.42
CA LYS A 525 17.97 16.05 -29.89
C LYS A 525 17.95 17.57 -30.02
N ASN A 526 17.77 18.07 -31.25
CA ASN A 526 17.82 19.49 -31.55
C ASN A 526 17.04 19.80 -32.84
N MET A 527 16.66 21.07 -33.00
CA MET A 527 16.10 21.61 -34.24
C MET A 527 16.94 22.76 -34.79
N GLU A 528 16.97 22.88 -36.12
CA GLU A 528 17.57 23.99 -36.85
C GLU A 528 16.55 24.56 -37.84
N MET A 529 16.44 25.89 -37.89
CA MET A 529 15.56 26.58 -38.84
C MET A 529 16.34 26.91 -40.11
N GLU A 530 15.84 26.45 -41.26
CA GLU A 530 16.43 26.74 -42.57
C GLU A 530 15.34 27.27 -43.51
N GLY A 531 15.30 28.60 -43.67
CA GLY A 531 14.27 29.28 -44.46
C GLY A 531 12.86 29.04 -43.91
N ASN A 532 12.04 28.29 -44.65
CA ASN A 532 10.68 27.92 -44.29
C ASN A 532 10.55 26.47 -43.79
N LYS A 533 11.65 25.87 -43.34
CA LYS A 533 11.71 24.47 -42.89
C LYS A 533 12.38 24.37 -41.53
N ILE A 534 12.04 23.31 -40.80
CA ILE A 534 12.73 22.90 -39.58
C ILE A 534 13.40 21.55 -39.82
N ILE A 535 14.69 21.46 -39.55
CA ILE A 535 15.47 20.22 -39.59
C ILE A 535 15.62 19.70 -38.17
N LEU A 536 15.10 18.51 -37.92
CA LEU A 536 15.15 17.82 -36.64
C LEU A 536 16.26 16.78 -36.64
N SER A 537 17.07 16.76 -35.59
CA SER A 537 18.11 15.76 -35.34
C SER A 537 17.71 14.84 -34.19
N PHE A 538 18.17 13.59 -34.24
CA PHE A 538 17.80 12.56 -33.28
C PHE A 538 19.03 11.84 -32.71
N THR A 539 18.91 11.41 -31.46
CA THR A 539 19.76 10.36 -30.86
C THR A 539 19.04 9.01 -30.93
N GLU A 540 19.72 7.91 -30.54
CA GLU A 540 19.17 6.55 -30.55
C GLU A 540 18.58 6.12 -31.91
N VAL A 541 19.25 6.55 -32.99
CA VAL A 541 18.83 6.24 -34.38
C VAL A 541 19.17 4.81 -34.82
N GLY A 542 19.92 4.05 -34.02
CA GLY A 542 20.41 2.72 -34.39
C GLY A 542 21.09 2.71 -35.76
N GLY A 543 20.66 1.80 -36.64
CA GLY A 543 21.11 1.73 -38.04
C GLY A 543 20.58 2.84 -38.96
N GLY A 544 19.74 3.75 -38.46
CA GLY A 544 19.20 4.93 -39.14
C GLY A 544 17.69 5.09 -38.96
N LEU A 545 17.15 6.22 -39.42
CA LEU A 545 15.72 6.51 -39.39
C LEU A 545 14.97 5.80 -40.53
N ARG A 546 13.73 5.39 -40.28
CA ARG A 546 12.78 4.96 -41.32
C ARG A 546 11.34 5.25 -40.92
N SER A 547 10.43 5.15 -41.88
CA SER A 547 8.99 5.18 -41.64
C SER A 547 8.44 3.76 -41.50
N LYS A 548 7.59 3.53 -40.49
CA LYS A 548 6.87 2.25 -40.30
C LYS A 548 6.00 1.98 -41.53
N GLY A 549 6.21 0.82 -42.17
CA GLY A 549 5.50 0.42 -43.38
C GLY A 549 5.93 1.14 -44.67
N GLY A 550 6.95 2.00 -44.65
CA GLY A 550 7.43 2.72 -45.85
C GLY A 550 6.52 3.85 -46.35
N ALA A 551 5.46 4.18 -45.62
CA ALA A 551 4.56 5.29 -45.94
C ALA A 551 5.20 6.66 -45.69
N PRO A 552 4.67 7.77 -46.25
CA PRO A 552 5.08 9.12 -45.87
C PRO A 552 4.99 9.33 -44.35
N LEU A 553 5.90 10.13 -43.79
CA LEU A 553 5.86 10.44 -42.36
C LEU A 553 4.58 11.18 -42.01
N ARG A 554 3.96 10.80 -40.90
CA ARG A 554 2.72 11.38 -40.38
C ARG A 554 2.90 11.88 -38.95
N HIS A 555 1.92 12.65 -38.47
CA HIS A 555 1.88 13.22 -37.12
C HIS A 555 2.99 14.23 -36.78
N PHE A 556 3.54 14.91 -37.80
CA PHE A 556 4.32 16.12 -37.58
C PHE A 556 3.40 17.34 -37.69
N ALA A 557 3.35 18.15 -36.63
CA ALA A 557 2.67 19.43 -36.62
C ALA A 557 3.70 20.56 -36.51
N ILE A 558 3.47 21.66 -37.22
CA ILE A 558 4.37 22.81 -37.29
C ILE A 558 3.61 24.09 -36.94
N ALA A 559 4.24 25.00 -36.21
CA ALA A 559 3.66 26.28 -35.83
C ALA A 559 4.61 27.44 -36.13
N GLY A 560 4.04 28.61 -36.41
CA GLY A 560 4.76 29.89 -36.47
C GLY A 560 4.68 30.64 -35.15
N GLU A 561 5.06 31.92 -35.17
CA GLU A 561 5.05 32.79 -33.98
C GLU A 561 3.64 32.98 -33.37
N ASP A 562 2.58 32.73 -34.15
CA ASP A 562 1.18 32.76 -33.70
C ASP A 562 0.78 31.57 -32.82
N LYS A 563 1.70 30.60 -32.64
CA LYS A 563 1.53 29.39 -31.84
C LYS A 563 0.43 28.44 -32.31
N LYS A 564 -0.05 28.59 -33.55
CA LYS A 564 -1.08 27.73 -34.11
C LYS A 564 -0.44 26.58 -34.86
N PHE A 565 -0.60 25.36 -34.33
CA PHE A 565 -0.10 24.16 -34.97
C PHE A 565 -1.01 23.72 -36.12
N VAL A 566 -0.41 23.42 -37.26
CA VAL A 566 -1.04 22.76 -38.42
C VAL A 566 -0.26 21.50 -38.76
N TRP A 567 -0.89 20.52 -39.41
CA TRP A 567 -0.17 19.35 -39.93
C TRP A 567 0.87 19.77 -40.98
N ALA A 568 2.01 19.09 -41.00
CA ALA A 568 3.16 19.43 -41.83
C ALA A 568 3.62 18.26 -42.68
N ASP A 569 4.25 18.56 -43.80
CA ASP A 569 5.00 17.58 -44.58
C ASP A 569 6.32 17.28 -43.87
N ALA A 570 6.67 16.00 -43.77
CA ALA A 570 7.89 15.54 -43.14
C ALA A 570 8.61 14.49 -43.99
N VAL A 571 9.93 14.64 -44.16
CA VAL A 571 10.76 13.75 -44.97
C VAL A 571 12.05 13.41 -44.24
N ILE A 572 12.44 12.13 -44.27
CA ILE A 572 13.72 11.66 -43.72
C ILE A 572 14.85 12.01 -44.69
N LYS A 573 15.91 12.66 -44.20
CA LYS A 573 17.16 12.91 -44.94
C LYS A 573 18.34 12.42 -44.10
N GLY A 574 18.84 11.21 -44.39
CA GLY A 574 19.85 10.58 -43.54
C GLY A 574 19.32 10.32 -42.13
N ASN A 575 19.96 10.92 -41.12
CA ASN A 575 19.54 10.82 -39.72
C ASN A 575 18.75 12.05 -39.22
N THR A 576 18.27 12.89 -40.13
CA THR A 576 17.40 14.03 -39.80
C THR A 576 16.01 13.87 -40.41
N VAL A 577 15.06 14.60 -39.84
CA VAL A 577 13.71 14.79 -40.43
C VAL A 577 13.55 16.26 -40.77
N VAL A 578 13.24 16.55 -42.03
CA VAL A 578 12.93 17.89 -42.50
C VAL A 578 11.42 18.08 -42.49
N VAL A 579 10.94 19.07 -41.77
CA VAL A 579 9.51 19.38 -41.58
C VAL A 579 9.20 20.75 -42.17
N SER A 580 8.12 20.87 -42.94
CA SER A 580 7.74 22.13 -43.59
C SER A 580 6.24 22.23 -43.87
N HIS A 581 5.75 23.46 -44.01
CA HIS A 581 4.39 23.73 -44.48
C HIS A 581 4.39 25.00 -45.35
N PRO A 582 3.65 25.04 -46.48
CA PRO A 582 3.75 26.13 -47.46
C PRO A 582 3.35 27.50 -46.90
N LEU A 583 2.47 27.54 -45.90
CA LEU A 583 1.89 28.77 -45.35
C LEU A 583 2.42 29.14 -43.95
N VAL A 584 3.34 28.37 -43.38
CA VAL A 584 3.85 28.61 -42.02
C VAL A 584 5.31 29.04 -42.10
N LYS A 585 5.65 30.17 -41.46
CA LYS A 585 7.03 30.52 -41.13
C LYS A 585 7.37 29.86 -39.79
N PRO A 586 8.12 28.76 -39.77
CA PRO A 586 8.06 27.84 -38.65
C PRO A 586 9.02 28.21 -37.52
N VAL A 587 8.55 28.06 -36.28
CA VAL A 587 9.35 28.26 -35.04
C VAL A 587 9.26 27.07 -34.09
N ALA A 588 8.30 26.16 -34.29
CA ALA A 588 8.12 24.98 -33.45
C ALA A 588 7.57 23.78 -34.22
N VAL A 589 7.94 22.57 -33.77
CA VAL A 589 7.42 21.29 -34.26
C VAL A 589 6.95 20.43 -33.09
N ARG A 590 5.88 19.67 -33.32
CA ARG A 590 5.43 18.58 -32.44
C ARG A 590 5.34 17.28 -33.25
N TYR A 591 5.70 16.17 -32.63
CA TYR A 591 5.56 14.83 -33.20
C TYR A 591 4.72 13.95 -32.27
N GLY A 592 3.67 13.32 -32.81
CA GLY A 592 2.83 12.40 -32.05
C GLY A 592 2.11 13.02 -30.85
N TRP A 593 1.98 14.36 -30.81
CA TRP A 593 1.39 15.11 -29.71
C TRP A 593 -0.14 15.07 -29.76
N SER A 594 -0.72 13.94 -29.36
CA SER A 594 -2.16 13.69 -29.31
C SER A 594 -2.47 12.55 -28.33
N ASP A 595 -3.70 12.45 -27.86
CA ASP A 595 -4.17 11.30 -27.07
C ASP A 595 -4.02 10.01 -27.89
N ASN A 596 -4.41 10.05 -29.16
CA ASN A 596 -4.32 8.95 -30.10
C ASN A 596 -3.54 9.32 -31.38
N PRO A 597 -2.20 9.13 -31.37
CA PRO A 597 -1.36 9.31 -32.55
C PRO A 597 -1.18 8.00 -33.35
N GLU A 598 -2.25 7.25 -33.63
CA GLU A 598 -2.18 5.93 -34.27
C GLU A 598 -1.43 5.90 -35.61
N ASP A 599 -1.47 6.99 -36.39
CA ASP A 599 -0.76 7.07 -37.66
C ASP A 599 0.72 7.47 -37.50
N ALA A 600 1.20 7.78 -36.30
CA ALA A 600 2.57 8.23 -36.07
C ALA A 600 3.56 7.09 -36.33
N ASN A 601 4.48 7.31 -37.27
CA ASN A 601 5.23 6.22 -37.90
C ASN A 601 6.76 6.40 -37.98
N LEU A 602 7.36 7.33 -37.23
CA LEU A 602 8.82 7.47 -37.17
C LEU A 602 9.42 6.38 -36.27
N ILE A 603 10.31 5.58 -36.85
CA ILE A 603 11.03 4.50 -36.16
C ILE A 603 12.51 4.51 -36.54
N ASN A 604 13.34 3.80 -35.78
CA ASN A 604 14.67 3.41 -36.26
C ASN A 604 14.59 2.14 -37.14
N LYS A 605 15.71 1.75 -37.75
CA LYS A 605 15.79 0.55 -38.60
C LYS A 605 15.53 -0.74 -37.83
N GLU A 606 15.79 -0.76 -36.53
CA GLU A 606 15.49 -1.85 -35.60
C GLU A 606 13.99 -1.98 -35.30
N GLY A 607 13.18 -0.98 -35.67
CA GLY A 607 11.72 -1.02 -35.51
C GLY A 607 11.19 -0.38 -34.24
N LEU A 608 12.02 0.31 -33.48
CA LEU A 608 11.62 1.00 -32.25
C LEU A 608 11.11 2.41 -32.55
N LEU A 609 10.01 2.78 -31.89
CA LEU A 609 9.28 4.03 -32.09
C LEU A 609 10.00 5.24 -31.52
N ALA A 610 9.94 6.34 -32.24
CA ALA A 610 10.30 7.63 -31.68
C ALA A 610 9.26 8.03 -30.61
N SER A 611 9.70 8.39 -29.40
CA SER A 611 8.76 8.91 -28.40
C SER A 611 8.13 10.22 -28.88
N PRO A 612 6.84 10.49 -28.62
CA PRO A 612 6.25 11.81 -28.86
C PRO A 612 7.08 12.93 -28.21
N PHE A 613 7.18 14.06 -28.90
CA PHE A 613 7.95 15.22 -28.44
C PHE A 613 7.38 16.53 -28.96
N ARG A 614 7.84 17.63 -28.35
CA ARG A 614 7.63 19.00 -28.80
C ARG A 614 8.93 19.80 -28.73
N THR A 615 9.07 20.81 -29.57
CA THR A 615 10.21 21.73 -29.54
C THR A 615 9.88 23.07 -28.88
N ASP A 616 8.59 23.35 -28.62
CA ASP A 616 8.13 24.52 -27.87
C ASP A 616 8.12 24.30 -26.35
N ASN A 617 8.07 25.41 -25.62
CA ASN A 617 7.91 25.46 -24.16
C ASN A 617 6.63 26.21 -23.76
N TRP A 618 5.65 26.30 -24.67
CA TRP A 618 4.43 27.08 -24.48
C TRP A 618 3.46 26.46 -23.49
#